data_AF-T1HA00-F1
#
_entry.id   AF-T1HA00-F1
#
_cell.length_a   1.000
_cell.length_b   1.000
_cell.length_c   1.000
_cell.angle_alpha   90.00
_cell.angle_beta   90.00
_cell.angle_gamma   90.00
#
_symmetry.space_group_name_H-M   'P 1'
#
loop_
_entity.id
_entity.type
_entity.pdbx_description
1 polymer ?
#
loop_
_entity_poly.entity_id
_entity_poly.type
_entity_poly.pdbx_seq_one_letter_code
_entity_poly.pdbx_strand_id
1 'polypeptide(L)'
;MTYIVALTGGIGSGKSLVADAFATFGIPVVDADVIARQVVEPGAPALSAIQAHFGNDMLNSDGTLNRAMLRQRIFSSTEDKTWLNALLHPLIHAETRRQWQQAKGPYVLWVVPLLVENGLQSLAQRVAVVDVERDTQLERLLARDKVNRQQAENILAAQATREQRLACADDIIDNNGRTGAWMEQVAALHQRYLALAADNDRQDNWADMGSALAFFRALVDLLDVLERGDIRTELLKELERQQQKLLQWSDVPGVDHDRIHALRQRLKQLAAVLMSAPRMGQFLREDKLIGMVRQRLSIPGGCCSFDVPTLHLWLHQPQAQKQQVIDTWLHSLSPLKNSLDQVLELIRHSGTFRAQTSLNGFFQDNAVDADLIRLQLAIEHQLYPQVSGHKSRFAIRFLPLDSENGQVPAHLSFELACC
;
A
#
# COMPACT_ATOMS: atom_id res chain seq x y z
N MET A 1 3.26 15.39 1.03
CA MET A 1 2.01 15.62 1.82
C MET A 1 2.09 14.77 3.07
N THR A 2 1.40 15.12 4.18
CA THR A 2 1.42 14.29 5.39
C THR A 2 0.86 12.89 5.09
N TYR A 3 1.62 11.84 5.41
CA TYR A 3 1.19 10.45 5.21
C TYR A 3 0.02 10.10 6.15
N ILE A 4 -1.10 9.63 5.62
CA ILE A 4 -2.34 9.36 6.35
C ILE A 4 -2.57 7.85 6.42
N VAL A 5 -2.66 7.35 7.66
CA VAL A 5 -3.08 5.98 7.95
C VAL A 5 -4.47 6.01 8.54
N ALA A 6 -5.46 5.42 7.86
CA ALA A 6 -6.80 5.28 8.39
C ALA A 6 -6.86 4.12 9.39
N LEU A 7 -7.49 4.33 10.54
CA LEU A 7 -7.81 3.29 11.51
C LEU A 7 -9.33 3.10 11.58
N THR A 8 -9.80 1.90 11.24
CA THR A 8 -11.21 1.53 11.31
C THR A 8 -11.40 0.20 12.05
N GLY A 9 -12.65 -0.14 12.35
CA GLY A 9 -13.01 -1.38 13.04
C GLY A 9 -14.50 -1.39 13.38
N GLY A 10 -15.08 -2.59 13.45
CA GLY A 10 -16.48 -2.74 13.86
C GLY A 10 -16.73 -2.25 15.28
N ILE A 11 -17.98 -2.00 15.65
CA ILE A 11 -18.33 -1.64 17.03
C ILE A 11 -17.82 -2.73 18.01
N GLY A 12 -17.29 -2.32 19.17
CA GLY A 12 -16.73 -3.25 20.14
C GLY A 12 -15.34 -3.84 19.76
N SER A 13 -14.76 -3.46 18.62
CA SER A 13 -13.42 -3.93 18.20
C SER A 13 -12.26 -3.45 19.07
N GLY A 14 -12.45 -2.41 19.87
CA GLY A 14 -11.34 -1.78 20.61
C GLY A 14 -10.54 -0.77 19.79
N LYS A 15 -11.12 -0.22 18.71
CA LYS A 15 -10.51 0.85 17.91
C LYS A 15 -9.94 2.02 18.73
N SER A 16 -10.67 2.50 19.74
CA SER A 16 -10.18 3.59 20.61
C SER A 16 -8.95 3.17 21.43
N LEU A 17 -8.95 1.94 21.95
CA LEU A 17 -7.80 1.38 22.68
C LEU A 17 -6.55 1.32 21.79
N VAL A 18 -6.72 0.90 20.53
CA VAL A 18 -5.63 0.87 19.54
C VAL A 18 -5.18 2.28 19.15
N ALA A 19 -6.12 3.22 18.96
CA ALA A 19 -5.79 4.62 18.66
C ALA A 19 -5.00 5.27 19.81
N ASP A 20 -5.41 5.04 21.05
CA ASP A 20 -4.72 5.53 22.25
C ASP A 20 -3.30 4.93 22.34
N ALA A 21 -3.14 3.65 22.03
CA ALA A 21 -1.82 3.00 21.99
C ALA A 21 -0.90 3.65 20.94
N PHE A 22 -1.39 3.92 19.73
CA PHE A 22 -0.62 4.66 18.74
C PHE A 22 -0.28 6.09 19.23
N ALA A 23 -1.22 6.78 19.89
CA ALA A 23 -0.99 8.11 20.43
C ALA A 23 0.16 8.15 21.45
N THR A 24 0.42 7.05 22.18
CA THR A 24 1.57 6.97 23.11
C THR A 24 2.93 7.09 22.42
N PHE A 25 3.02 6.79 21.12
CA PHE A 25 4.23 7.02 20.32
C PHE A 25 4.39 8.47 19.84
N GLY A 26 3.51 9.39 20.27
CA GLY A 26 3.59 10.82 19.94
C GLY A 26 3.12 11.17 18.52
N ILE A 27 2.39 10.27 17.86
CA ILE A 27 1.85 10.50 16.52
C ILE A 27 0.51 11.25 16.61
N PRO A 28 0.24 12.22 15.72
CA PRO A 28 -1.02 12.96 15.72
C PRO A 28 -2.20 12.05 15.35
N VAL A 29 -3.22 12.05 16.20
CA VAL A 29 -4.48 11.33 16.00
C VAL A 29 -5.58 12.31 15.63
N VAL A 30 -6.23 12.08 14.49
CA VAL A 30 -7.37 12.86 14.01
C VAL A 30 -8.59 11.94 14.01
N ASP A 31 -9.53 12.17 14.93
CA ASP A 31 -10.69 11.31 15.13
C ASP A 31 -11.97 11.94 14.54
N ALA A 32 -12.59 11.24 13.58
CA ALA A 32 -13.81 11.70 12.93
C ALA A 32 -15.00 11.84 13.89
N ASP A 33 -15.10 11.01 14.93
CA ASP A 33 -16.15 11.14 15.95
C ASP A 33 -15.95 12.41 16.78
N VAL A 34 -14.70 12.76 17.10
CA VAL A 34 -14.36 14.00 17.80
C VAL A 34 -14.68 15.21 16.93
N ILE A 35 -14.28 15.18 15.66
CA ILE A 35 -14.58 16.24 14.69
C ILE A 35 -16.08 16.42 14.53
N ALA A 36 -16.85 15.34 14.43
CA ALA A 36 -18.31 15.39 14.36
C ALA A 36 -18.93 16.07 15.59
N ARG A 37 -18.22 16.12 16.74
CA ARG A 37 -18.63 16.90 17.91
C ARG A 37 -18.27 18.37 17.77
N GLN A 38 -17.04 18.65 17.33
CA GLN A 38 -16.51 20.02 17.19
C GLN A 38 -17.31 20.86 16.20
N VAL A 39 -17.74 20.28 15.08
CA VAL A 39 -18.48 21.02 14.04
C VAL A 39 -19.88 21.47 14.47
N VAL A 40 -20.39 20.98 15.60
CA VAL A 40 -21.70 21.34 16.19
C VAL A 40 -21.57 21.93 17.61
N GLU A 41 -20.39 22.42 17.99
CA GLU A 41 -20.22 23.14 19.26
C GLU A 41 -20.96 24.48 19.27
N PRO A 42 -21.30 25.03 20.46
CA PRO A 42 -21.93 26.34 20.58
C PRO A 42 -21.20 27.42 19.77
N GLY A 43 -21.94 28.14 18.92
CA GLY A 43 -21.40 29.15 18.01
C GLY A 43 -21.01 28.62 16.61
N ALA A 44 -20.99 27.30 16.40
CA ALA A 44 -20.77 26.73 15.07
C ALA A 44 -22.01 26.92 14.17
N PRO A 45 -21.83 27.27 12.87
CA PRO A 45 -22.94 27.45 11.94
C PRO A 45 -23.85 26.21 11.80
N ALA A 46 -23.27 25.00 11.93
CA ALA A 46 -24.03 23.76 11.84
C ALA A 46 -25.05 23.62 12.97
N LEU A 47 -24.71 24.05 14.20
CA LEU A 47 -25.62 23.98 15.33
C LEU A 47 -26.83 24.88 15.12
N SER A 48 -26.62 26.10 14.63
CA SER A 48 -27.70 27.03 14.28
C SER A 48 -28.60 26.48 13.18
N ALA A 49 -28.03 25.80 12.17
CA ALA A 49 -28.80 25.16 11.10
C ALA A 49 -29.65 23.98 11.63
N ILE A 50 -29.09 23.16 12.52
CA ILE A 50 -29.80 22.07 13.19
C ILE A 50 -30.96 22.62 14.03
N GLN A 51 -30.72 23.68 14.81
CA GLN A 51 -31.75 24.36 15.61
C GLN A 51 -32.87 24.92 14.71
N ALA A 52 -32.53 25.57 13.60
CA ALA A 52 -33.51 26.14 12.68
C ALA A 52 -34.38 25.06 12.02
N HIS A 53 -33.82 23.89 11.71
CA HIS A 53 -34.54 22.82 11.04
C HIS A 53 -35.40 21.98 12.01
N PHE A 54 -34.89 21.67 13.19
CA PHE A 54 -35.54 20.74 14.13
C PHE A 54 -36.23 21.43 15.32
N GLY A 55 -35.96 22.71 15.56
CA GLY A 55 -36.54 23.50 16.65
C GLY A 55 -35.62 23.68 17.87
N ASN A 56 -36.05 24.55 18.78
CA ASN A 56 -35.27 24.92 19.98
C ASN A 56 -35.05 23.76 20.95
N ASP A 57 -35.91 22.75 20.93
CA ASP A 57 -35.81 21.57 21.81
C ASP A 57 -34.55 20.72 21.52
N MET A 58 -33.88 20.95 20.37
CA MET A 58 -32.61 20.30 20.05
C MET A 58 -31.42 20.81 20.86
N LEU A 59 -31.56 21.87 21.66
CA LEU A 59 -30.50 22.40 22.50
C LEU A 59 -30.74 22.04 23.97
N ASN A 60 -29.66 21.73 24.67
CA ASN A 60 -29.63 21.65 26.12
C ASN A 60 -29.70 23.08 26.71
N SER A 61 -29.95 23.17 28.02
CA SER A 61 -30.02 24.46 28.73
C SER A 61 -28.71 25.27 28.69
N ASP A 62 -27.58 24.62 28.43
CA ASP A 62 -26.26 25.26 28.29
C ASP A 62 -25.94 25.69 26.84
N GLY A 63 -26.89 25.52 25.92
CA GLY A 63 -26.73 25.86 24.49
C GLY A 63 -26.00 24.79 23.68
N THR A 64 -25.63 23.65 24.26
CA THR A 64 -25.04 22.52 23.53
C THR A 64 -26.10 21.66 22.84
N LEU A 65 -25.71 20.90 21.83
CA LEU A 65 -26.61 19.99 21.12
C LEU A 65 -27.12 18.85 22.02
N ASN A 66 -28.44 18.68 22.10
CA ASN A 66 -29.08 17.52 22.70
C ASN A 66 -28.95 16.29 21.78
N ARG A 67 -27.83 15.59 21.91
CA ARG A 67 -27.48 14.42 21.08
C ARG A 67 -28.45 13.27 21.23
N ALA A 68 -29.01 13.05 22.43
CA ALA A 68 -29.95 11.96 22.66
C ALA A 68 -31.24 12.19 21.86
N MET A 69 -31.75 13.43 21.90
CA MET A 69 -32.94 13.81 21.15
C MET A 69 -32.70 13.82 19.64
N LEU A 70 -31.57 14.39 19.19
CA LEU A 70 -31.20 14.35 17.77
C LEU A 70 -31.10 12.90 17.27
N ARG A 71 -30.44 12.03 18.05
CA ARG A 71 -30.33 10.60 17.75
C ARG A 71 -31.71 9.97 17.61
N GLN A 72 -32.60 10.16 18.57
CA GLN A 72 -33.97 9.62 18.50
C GLN A 72 -34.70 10.05 17.23
N ARG A 73 -34.55 11.33 16.85
CA ARG A 73 -35.19 11.89 15.65
C ARG A 73 -34.65 11.29 14.35
N ILE A 74 -33.33 11.24 14.16
CA ILE A 74 -32.72 10.68 12.95
C ILE A 74 -32.88 9.15 12.82
N PHE A 75 -33.13 8.44 13.94
CA PHE A 75 -33.48 7.02 13.89
C PHE A 75 -34.95 6.79 13.53
N SER A 76 -35.83 7.78 13.76
CA SER A 76 -37.24 7.72 13.41
C SER A 76 -37.58 8.22 12.00
N SER A 77 -36.68 8.98 11.37
CA SER A 77 -36.88 9.57 10.03
C SER A 77 -35.62 9.44 9.16
N THR A 78 -35.75 8.70 8.05
CA THR A 78 -34.68 8.58 7.03
C THR A 78 -34.41 9.91 6.33
N GLU A 79 -35.43 10.76 6.18
CA GLU A 79 -35.31 12.08 5.57
C GLU A 79 -34.45 13.00 6.46
N ASP A 80 -34.75 13.06 7.76
CA ASP A 80 -33.99 13.84 8.75
C ASP A 80 -32.53 13.39 8.83
N LYS A 81 -32.30 12.06 8.77
CA LYS A 81 -30.94 11.49 8.72
C LYS A 81 -30.19 11.93 7.46
N THR A 82 -30.86 11.91 6.31
CA THR A 82 -30.26 12.30 5.02
C THR A 82 -29.92 13.79 5.02
N TRP A 83 -30.83 14.64 5.50
CA TRP A 83 -30.62 16.07 5.63
C TRP A 83 -29.44 16.38 6.57
N LEU A 84 -29.40 15.76 7.75
CA LEU A 84 -28.33 15.98 8.72
C LEU A 84 -26.96 15.56 8.15
N ASN A 85 -26.90 14.42 7.47
CA ASN A 85 -25.66 13.95 6.83
C ASN A 85 -25.21 14.91 5.72
N ALA A 86 -26.14 15.43 4.90
CA ALA A 86 -25.83 16.39 3.85
C ALA A 86 -25.27 17.72 4.41
N LEU A 87 -25.74 18.13 5.59
CA LEU A 87 -25.19 19.30 6.31
C LEU A 87 -23.81 19.01 6.90
N LEU A 88 -23.65 17.88 7.61
CA LEU A 88 -22.46 17.62 8.42
C LEU A 88 -21.28 17.07 7.64
N HIS A 89 -21.49 16.21 6.63
CA HIS A 89 -20.39 15.56 5.92
C HIS A 89 -19.39 16.56 5.30
N PRO A 90 -19.82 17.61 4.56
CA PRO A 90 -18.88 18.59 4.01
C PRO A 90 -18.06 19.31 5.08
N LEU A 91 -18.67 19.62 6.22
CA LEU A 91 -18.02 20.30 7.34
C LEU A 91 -17.00 19.39 8.04
N ILE A 92 -17.37 18.13 8.29
CA ILE A 92 -16.47 17.12 8.86
C ILE A 92 -15.28 16.90 7.92
N HIS A 93 -15.49 16.83 6.61
CA HIS A 93 -14.41 16.69 5.63
C HIS A 93 -13.48 17.90 5.62
N ALA A 94 -14.02 19.12 5.64
CA ALA A 94 -13.22 20.34 5.68
C ALA A 94 -12.37 20.41 6.96
N GLU A 95 -12.96 20.10 8.11
CA GLU A 95 -12.27 20.12 9.39
C GLU A 95 -11.22 18.99 9.50
N THR A 96 -11.53 17.80 8.99
CA THR A 96 -10.56 16.68 8.90
C THR A 96 -9.33 17.10 8.10
N ARG A 97 -9.53 17.70 6.91
CA ARG A 97 -8.43 18.19 6.08
C ARG A 97 -7.62 19.29 6.78
N ARG A 98 -8.29 20.21 7.48
CA ARG A 98 -7.63 21.26 8.26
C ARG A 98 -6.74 20.66 9.35
N GLN A 99 -7.23 19.67 10.09
CA GLN A 99 -6.45 18.99 11.13
C GLN A 99 -5.28 18.20 10.55
N TRP A 100 -5.45 17.53 9.39
CA TRP A 100 -4.33 16.88 8.69
C TRP A 100 -3.23 17.86 8.31
N GLN A 101 -3.59 19.04 7.80
CA GLN A 101 -2.62 20.07 7.40
C GLN A 101 -1.89 20.70 8.59
N GLN A 102 -2.51 20.73 9.77
CA GLN A 102 -1.92 21.28 10.98
C GLN A 102 -1.14 20.25 11.80
N ALA A 103 -1.40 18.97 11.60
CA ALA A 103 -0.74 17.90 12.31
C ALA A 103 0.77 17.90 12.03
N LYS A 104 1.55 17.87 13.09
CA LYS A 104 3.01 17.75 13.04
C LYS A 104 3.39 16.36 13.51
N GLY A 105 3.91 15.55 12.60
CA GLY A 105 4.34 14.19 12.88
C GLY A 105 4.74 13.48 11.59
N PRO A 106 5.43 12.34 11.69
CA PRO A 106 5.85 11.57 10.53
C PRO A 106 4.66 11.04 9.72
N TYR A 107 3.55 10.70 10.39
CA TYR A 107 2.28 10.36 9.76
C TYR A 107 1.13 10.77 10.69
N VAL A 108 -0.09 10.81 10.15
CA VAL A 108 -1.33 11.03 10.90
C VAL A 108 -2.12 9.74 10.97
N LEU A 109 -2.58 9.39 12.16
CA LEU A 109 -3.56 8.33 12.34
C LEU A 109 -4.97 8.94 12.28
N TRP A 110 -5.69 8.62 11.22
CA TRP A 110 -7.05 9.08 11.00
C TRP A 110 -8.06 8.02 11.43
N VAL A 111 -8.72 8.25 12.57
CA VAL A 111 -9.65 7.29 13.17
C VAL A 111 -11.06 7.51 12.61
N VAL A 112 -11.61 6.49 11.92
CA VAL A 112 -12.92 6.60 11.25
C VAL A 112 -13.74 5.33 11.49
N PRO A 113 -14.81 5.39 12.33
CA PRO A 113 -15.63 4.21 12.63
C PRO A 113 -16.41 3.64 11.44
N LEU A 114 -16.82 4.50 10.51
CA LEU A 114 -17.64 4.16 9.34
C LEU A 114 -16.87 4.39 8.04
N LEU A 115 -15.59 3.98 8.01
CA LEU A 115 -14.69 4.22 6.87
C LEU A 115 -15.22 3.57 5.59
N VAL A 116 -15.64 2.30 5.67
CA VAL A 116 -16.04 1.48 4.53
C VAL A 116 -17.44 1.85 4.06
N GLU A 117 -18.35 2.04 5.03
CA GLU A 117 -19.74 2.41 4.81
C GLU A 117 -19.87 3.73 4.05
N ASN A 118 -18.94 4.67 4.32
CA ASN A 118 -18.91 5.97 3.66
C ASN A 118 -17.95 6.02 2.46
N GLY A 119 -17.31 4.91 2.08
CA GLY A 119 -16.41 4.84 0.92
C GLY A 119 -15.17 5.73 1.03
N LEU A 120 -14.64 5.90 2.24
CA LEU A 120 -13.59 6.87 2.55
C LEU A 120 -12.17 6.31 2.48
N GLN A 121 -12.01 5.01 2.21
CA GLN A 121 -10.71 4.33 2.19
C GLN A 121 -9.68 4.99 1.26
N SER A 122 -10.11 5.55 0.12
CA SER A 122 -9.22 6.17 -0.88
C SER A 122 -8.62 7.50 -0.43
N LEU A 123 -9.09 8.07 0.69
CA LEU A 123 -8.56 9.31 1.24
C LEU A 123 -7.31 9.09 2.11
N ALA A 124 -7.01 7.85 2.48
CA ALA A 124 -5.80 7.47 3.20
C ALA A 124 -4.83 6.73 2.28
N GLN A 125 -3.53 6.81 2.59
CA GLN A 125 -2.51 6.05 1.87
C GLN A 125 -2.44 4.60 2.35
N ARG A 126 -2.99 4.32 3.54
CA ARG A 126 -3.01 2.98 4.14
C ARG A 126 -4.20 2.82 5.08
N VAL A 127 -4.77 1.62 5.16
CA VAL A 127 -5.92 1.28 6.01
C VAL A 127 -5.54 0.17 7.00
N ALA A 128 -5.58 0.50 8.28
CA ALA A 128 -5.46 -0.45 9.39
C ALA A 128 -6.86 -0.80 9.93
N VAL A 129 -7.16 -2.09 10.00
CA VAL A 129 -8.44 -2.60 10.53
C VAL A 129 -8.22 -3.30 11.86
N VAL A 130 -8.90 -2.82 12.90
CA VAL A 130 -9.00 -3.52 14.18
C VAL A 130 -10.08 -4.58 14.06
N ASP A 131 -9.65 -5.84 14.00
CA ASP A 131 -10.52 -6.99 13.81
C ASP A 131 -10.74 -7.77 15.11
N VAL A 132 -11.94 -8.32 15.21
CA VAL A 132 -12.38 -9.14 16.33
C VAL A 132 -13.56 -10.00 15.84
N GLU A 133 -13.71 -11.18 16.42
CA GLU A 133 -14.82 -12.08 16.17
C GLU A 133 -16.15 -11.43 16.55
N ARG A 134 -17.18 -11.76 15.78
CA ARG A 134 -18.53 -11.19 15.94
C ARG A 134 -19.10 -11.43 17.34
N ASP A 135 -18.87 -12.61 17.90
CA ASP A 135 -19.35 -12.94 19.24
C ASP A 135 -18.70 -12.06 20.31
N THR A 136 -17.39 -11.82 20.19
CA THR A 136 -16.66 -10.90 21.06
C THR A 136 -17.15 -9.45 20.90
N GLN A 137 -17.51 -9.01 19.68
CA GLN A 137 -18.15 -7.69 19.49
C GLN A 137 -19.47 -7.58 20.23
N LEU A 138 -20.30 -8.62 20.12
CA LEU A 138 -21.61 -8.68 20.77
C LEU A 138 -21.47 -8.64 22.29
N GLU A 139 -20.58 -9.46 22.86
CA GLU A 139 -20.30 -9.48 24.31
C GLU A 139 -19.85 -8.12 24.83
N ARG A 140 -18.89 -7.48 24.14
CA ARG A 140 -18.37 -6.17 24.54
C ARG A 140 -19.44 -5.08 24.41
N LEU A 141 -20.28 -5.13 23.39
CA LEU A 141 -21.36 -4.18 23.18
C LEU A 141 -22.45 -4.30 24.27
N LEU A 142 -22.83 -5.52 24.62
CA LEU A 142 -23.78 -5.80 25.70
C LEU A 142 -23.26 -5.32 27.06
N ALA A 143 -21.98 -5.57 27.35
CA ALA A 143 -21.34 -5.13 28.59
C ALA A 143 -21.25 -3.61 28.71
N ARG A 144 -20.94 -2.92 27.61
CA ARG A 144 -20.72 -1.46 27.60
C ARG A 144 -22.02 -0.66 27.58
N ASP A 145 -22.95 -1.01 26.69
CA ASP A 145 -24.08 -0.14 26.34
C ASP A 145 -25.40 -0.54 27.04
N LYS A 146 -25.42 -1.62 27.84
CA LYS A 146 -26.60 -2.15 28.55
C LYS A 146 -27.85 -2.31 27.66
N VAL A 147 -27.63 -2.59 26.38
CA VAL A 147 -28.68 -2.85 25.39
C VAL A 147 -29.09 -4.32 25.41
N ASN A 148 -30.28 -4.65 24.89
CA ASN A 148 -30.65 -6.05 24.71
C ASN A 148 -29.94 -6.67 23.49
N ARG A 149 -29.88 -8.00 23.43
CA ARG A 149 -29.19 -8.75 22.36
C ARG A 149 -29.69 -8.37 20.96
N GLN A 150 -31.01 -8.24 20.79
CA GLN A 150 -31.60 -7.90 19.50
C GLN A 150 -31.16 -6.50 19.00
N GLN A 151 -31.11 -5.51 19.90
CA GLN A 151 -30.62 -4.18 19.57
C GLN A 151 -29.13 -4.18 19.22
N ALA A 152 -28.32 -4.95 19.95
CA ALA A 152 -26.90 -5.10 19.66
C ALA A 152 -26.66 -5.74 18.27
N GLU A 153 -27.43 -6.77 17.94
CA GLU A 153 -27.40 -7.41 16.61
C GLU A 153 -27.83 -6.46 15.50
N ASN A 154 -28.86 -5.64 15.71
CA ASN A 154 -29.30 -4.63 14.74
C ASN A 154 -28.22 -3.56 14.49
N ILE A 155 -27.48 -3.16 15.52
CA ILE A 155 -26.37 -2.20 15.39
C ILE A 155 -25.25 -2.82 14.55
N LEU A 156 -24.86 -4.06 14.84
CA LEU A 156 -23.84 -4.79 14.09
C LEU A 156 -24.25 -4.98 12.62
N ALA A 157 -25.52 -5.29 12.37
CA ALA A 157 -26.05 -5.47 11.02
C ALA A 157 -26.11 -4.17 10.19
N ALA A 158 -26.10 -3.00 10.83
CA ALA A 158 -26.09 -1.71 10.16
C ALA A 158 -24.69 -1.26 9.71
N GLN A 159 -23.63 -1.96 10.14
CA GLN A 159 -22.25 -1.70 9.72
C GLN A 159 -21.87 -2.59 8.52
N ALA A 160 -20.77 -2.24 7.85
CA ALA A 160 -20.16 -3.09 6.84
C ALA A 160 -19.88 -4.50 7.42
N THR A 161 -19.88 -5.52 6.56
CA THR A 161 -19.56 -6.87 7.03
C THR A 161 -18.09 -6.97 7.44
N ARG A 162 -17.73 -8.00 8.21
CA ARG A 162 -16.33 -8.25 8.56
C ARG A 162 -15.49 -8.45 7.30
N GLU A 163 -16.00 -9.20 6.34
CA GLU A 163 -15.35 -9.50 5.07
C GLU A 163 -15.10 -8.21 4.27
N GLN A 164 -16.07 -7.30 4.22
CA GLN A 164 -15.92 -6.01 3.55
C GLN A 164 -14.83 -5.14 4.20
N ARG A 165 -14.77 -5.13 5.54
CA ARG A 165 -13.70 -4.41 6.26
C ARG A 165 -12.33 -5.03 6.01
N LEU A 166 -12.21 -6.35 6.09
CA LEU A 166 -10.94 -7.04 5.85
C LEU A 166 -10.47 -6.90 4.39
N ALA A 167 -11.40 -6.85 3.44
CA ALA A 167 -11.09 -6.67 2.02
C ALA A 167 -10.46 -5.31 1.68
N CYS A 168 -10.70 -4.28 2.49
CA CYS A 168 -10.07 -2.97 2.32
C CYS A 168 -8.85 -2.74 3.23
N ALA A 169 -8.44 -3.74 4.01
CA ALA A 169 -7.35 -3.61 4.96
C ALA A 169 -5.98 -3.80 4.28
N ASP A 170 -5.06 -2.87 4.50
CA ASP A 170 -3.64 -3.07 4.22
C ASP A 170 -2.93 -3.77 5.39
N ASP A 171 -3.41 -3.53 6.62
CA ASP A 171 -2.97 -4.21 7.83
C ASP A 171 -4.17 -4.55 8.72
N ILE A 172 -4.07 -5.69 9.41
CA ILE A 172 -5.10 -6.17 10.34
C ILE A 172 -4.47 -6.23 11.73
N ILE A 173 -5.15 -5.62 12.70
CA ILE A 173 -4.81 -5.66 14.13
C ILE A 173 -5.80 -6.61 14.80
N ASP A 174 -5.33 -7.78 15.19
CA ASP A 174 -6.18 -8.79 15.84
C ASP A 174 -6.36 -8.47 17.32
N ASN A 175 -7.60 -8.18 17.73
CA ASN A 175 -7.97 -7.89 19.11
C ASN A 175 -8.93 -8.94 19.72
N ASN A 176 -8.80 -10.21 19.31
CA ASN A 176 -9.51 -11.35 19.89
C ASN A 176 -8.91 -11.83 21.22
N GLY A 177 -7.59 -11.72 21.40
CA GLY A 177 -6.87 -12.28 22.55
C GLY A 177 -6.96 -11.48 23.86
N ARG A 178 -6.76 -12.17 24.99
CA ARG A 178 -6.61 -11.54 26.34
C ARG A 178 -5.17 -11.11 26.66
N THR A 179 -4.20 -11.52 25.85
CA THR A 179 -2.76 -11.51 26.18
C THR A 179 -1.99 -10.25 25.77
N GLY A 180 -2.66 -9.18 25.32
CA GLY A 180 -1.98 -7.93 24.96
C GLY A 180 -1.09 -8.01 23.71
N ALA A 181 -1.12 -9.13 22.97
CA ALA A 181 -0.36 -9.32 21.73
C ALA A 181 -0.65 -8.25 20.66
N TRP A 182 -1.84 -7.65 20.69
CA TRP A 182 -2.19 -6.50 19.84
C TRP A 182 -1.31 -5.27 20.09
N MET A 183 -0.74 -5.08 21.29
CA MET A 183 0.19 -3.98 21.58
C MET A 183 1.52 -4.16 20.83
N GLU A 184 2.04 -5.39 20.78
CA GLU A 184 3.24 -5.71 19.99
C GLU A 184 2.99 -5.50 18.50
N GLN A 185 1.80 -5.88 18.00
CA GLN A 185 1.40 -5.58 16.62
C GLN A 185 1.33 -4.08 16.36
N VAL A 186 0.75 -3.29 17.27
CA VAL A 186 0.69 -1.83 17.15
C VAL A 186 2.10 -1.21 17.12
N ALA A 187 3.02 -1.68 17.96
CA ALA A 187 4.41 -1.23 17.94
C ALA A 187 5.12 -1.58 16.61
N ALA A 188 4.93 -2.79 16.09
CA ALA A 188 5.49 -3.21 14.80
C ALA A 188 4.91 -2.40 13.63
N LEU A 189 3.59 -2.18 13.63
CA LEU A 189 2.91 -1.35 12.63
C LEU A 189 3.36 0.11 12.72
N HIS A 190 3.58 0.64 13.92
CA HIS A 190 4.12 1.98 14.09
C HIS A 190 5.47 2.12 13.37
N GLN A 191 6.41 1.19 13.58
CA GLN A 191 7.70 1.20 12.88
C GLN A 191 7.52 1.09 11.35
N ARG A 192 6.59 0.26 10.89
CA ARG A 192 6.25 0.14 9.47
C ARG A 192 5.72 1.45 8.90
N TYR A 193 4.84 2.14 9.61
CA TYR A 193 4.25 3.42 9.18
C TYR A 193 5.27 4.55 9.17
N LEU A 194 6.24 4.55 10.09
CA LEU A 194 7.38 5.47 10.02
C LEU A 194 8.20 5.28 8.73
N ALA A 195 8.51 4.03 8.38
CA ALA A 195 9.25 3.73 7.16
C ALA A 195 8.48 4.13 5.90
N LEU A 196 7.18 3.79 5.83
CA LEU A 196 6.32 4.14 4.69
C LEU A 196 6.14 5.65 4.54
N ALA A 197 5.99 6.37 5.65
CA ALA A 197 5.89 7.82 5.62
C ALA A 197 7.18 8.48 5.15
N ALA A 198 8.34 7.98 5.60
CA ALA A 198 9.64 8.47 5.15
C ALA A 198 9.87 8.21 3.65
N ASP A 199 9.43 7.06 3.14
CA ASP A 199 9.49 6.76 1.70
C ASP A 199 8.50 7.60 0.88
N ASN A 200 7.32 7.91 1.43
CA ASN A 200 6.37 8.82 0.80
C ASN A 200 6.94 10.24 0.71
N ASP A 201 7.60 10.74 1.76
CA ASP A 201 8.30 12.03 1.72
C ASP A 201 9.45 12.05 0.70
N ARG A 202 10.15 10.93 0.51
CA ARG A 202 11.18 10.80 -0.54
C ARG A 202 10.58 10.80 -1.96
N GLN A 203 9.44 10.14 -2.15
CA GLN A 203 8.72 10.15 -3.43
C GLN A 203 8.09 11.52 -3.73
N ASP A 204 7.69 12.26 -2.70
CA ASP A 204 7.08 13.59 -2.82
C ASP A 204 8.11 14.73 -2.96
N ASN A 205 9.41 14.49 -2.75
CA ASN A 205 10.42 15.54 -2.81
C ASN A 205 11.19 15.55 -4.15
N TRP A 206 10.48 15.83 -5.25
CA TRP A 206 11.09 16.19 -6.54
C TRP A 206 11.69 17.61 -6.53
N ALA A 207 11.98 18.18 -5.36
CA ALA A 207 12.57 19.51 -5.22
C ALA A 207 14.09 19.50 -5.43
N ASP A 208 14.73 18.35 -5.27
CA ASP A 208 16.18 18.20 -5.43
C ASP A 208 16.54 17.67 -6.83
N MET A 209 17.55 18.30 -7.43
CA MET A 209 18.13 17.91 -8.71
C MET A 209 18.65 16.47 -8.67
N GLY A 210 19.18 16.01 -7.53
CA GLY A 210 19.68 14.65 -7.35
C GLY A 210 18.63 13.56 -7.64
N SER A 211 17.48 13.64 -6.98
CA SER A 211 16.37 12.69 -7.17
C SER A 211 15.81 12.72 -8.59
N ALA A 212 15.71 13.92 -9.18
CA ALA A 212 15.25 14.06 -10.56
C ALA A 212 16.19 13.40 -11.55
N LEU A 213 17.51 13.61 -11.41
CA LEU A 213 18.49 12.96 -12.27
C LEU A 213 18.52 11.45 -12.10
N ALA A 214 18.33 10.93 -10.88
CA ALA A 214 18.20 9.50 -10.64
C ALA A 214 17.00 8.91 -11.41
N PHE A 215 15.84 9.59 -11.39
CA PHE A 215 14.66 9.19 -12.16
C PHE A 215 14.91 9.21 -13.67
N PHE A 216 15.39 10.33 -14.23
CA PHE A 216 15.64 10.41 -15.67
C PHE A 216 16.71 9.43 -16.13
N ARG A 217 17.72 9.16 -15.30
CA ARG A 217 18.73 8.15 -15.59
C ARG A 217 18.13 6.75 -15.66
N ALA A 218 17.36 6.34 -14.65
CA ALA A 218 16.67 5.05 -14.67
C ALA A 218 15.72 4.92 -15.86
N LEU A 219 15.03 6.02 -16.23
CA LEU A 219 14.15 6.06 -17.38
C LEU A 219 14.90 5.90 -18.70
N VAL A 220 16.04 6.59 -18.87
CA VAL A 220 16.89 6.48 -20.06
C VAL A 220 17.53 5.10 -20.16
N ASP A 221 18.03 4.55 -19.05
CA ASP A 221 18.58 3.19 -19.01
C ASP A 221 17.51 2.16 -19.43
N LEU A 222 16.26 2.33 -18.98
CA LEU A 222 15.13 1.51 -19.41
C LEU A 222 14.85 1.66 -20.92
N LEU A 223 14.88 2.88 -21.45
CA LEU A 223 14.68 3.12 -22.89
C LEU A 223 15.78 2.47 -23.74
N ASP A 224 17.03 2.54 -23.29
CA ASP A 224 18.16 1.90 -23.96
C ASP A 224 18.01 0.37 -23.96
N VAL A 225 17.51 -0.22 -22.87
CA VAL A 225 17.19 -1.66 -22.82
C VAL A 225 16.07 -2.01 -23.79
N LEU A 226 15.01 -1.19 -23.86
CA LEU A 226 13.87 -1.40 -24.76
C LEU A 226 14.25 -1.23 -26.24
N GLU A 227 15.30 -0.46 -26.55
CA GLU A 227 15.80 -0.30 -27.92
C GLU A 227 16.62 -1.50 -28.41
N ARG A 228 17.24 -2.27 -27.50
CA ARG A 228 18.16 -3.37 -27.85
C ARG A 228 17.47 -4.66 -28.30
N GLY A 229 16.20 -4.86 -27.98
CA GLY A 229 15.50 -6.12 -28.26
C GLY A 229 13.99 -6.02 -28.26
N ASP A 230 13.35 -7.02 -28.86
CA ASP A 230 11.88 -7.13 -28.88
C ASP A 230 11.36 -7.78 -27.60
N ILE A 231 11.34 -6.99 -26.52
CA ILE A 231 10.85 -7.43 -25.20
C ILE A 231 9.38 -7.84 -25.26
N ARG A 232 8.58 -7.23 -26.15
CA ARG A 232 7.16 -7.54 -26.25
C ARG A 232 6.96 -9.00 -26.67
N THR A 233 7.64 -9.43 -27.73
CA THR A 233 7.50 -10.78 -28.26
C THR A 233 7.97 -11.83 -27.24
N GLU A 234 9.10 -11.60 -26.58
CA GLU A 234 9.61 -12.52 -25.55
C GLU A 234 8.68 -12.60 -24.34
N LEU A 235 8.14 -11.47 -23.87
CA LEU A 235 7.22 -11.46 -22.74
C LEU A 235 5.86 -12.09 -23.09
N LEU A 236 5.37 -11.95 -24.32
CA LEU A 236 4.17 -12.65 -24.80
C LEU A 236 4.37 -14.18 -24.79
N LYS A 237 5.53 -14.66 -25.26
CA LYS A 237 5.88 -16.08 -25.20
C LYS A 237 5.94 -16.59 -23.76
N GLU A 238 6.52 -15.81 -22.85
CA GLU A 238 6.60 -16.21 -21.44
C GLU A 238 5.23 -16.20 -20.75
N LEU A 239 4.37 -15.21 -21.03
CA LEU A 239 2.97 -15.22 -20.57
C LEU A 239 2.21 -16.46 -21.05
N GLU A 240 2.44 -16.90 -22.28
CA GLU A 240 1.86 -18.14 -22.82
C GLU A 240 2.43 -19.38 -22.13
N ARG A 241 3.76 -19.46 -21.96
CA ARG A 241 4.43 -20.54 -21.24
C ARG A 241 3.90 -20.69 -19.81
N GLN A 242 3.71 -19.59 -19.08
CA GLN A 242 3.13 -19.60 -17.74
C GLN A 242 1.66 -20.06 -17.74
N GLN A 243 0.86 -19.69 -18.75
CA GLN A 243 -0.50 -20.21 -18.90
C GLN A 243 -0.53 -21.72 -19.09
N GLN A 244 0.42 -22.29 -19.84
CA GLN A 244 0.54 -23.73 -20.04
C GLN A 244 1.01 -24.44 -18.77
N LYS A 245 1.99 -23.87 -18.05
CA LYS A 245 2.42 -24.40 -16.73
C LYS A 245 1.25 -24.46 -15.74
N LEU A 246 0.43 -23.41 -15.66
CA LEU A 246 -0.75 -23.39 -14.79
C LEU A 246 -1.82 -24.41 -15.20
N LEU A 247 -1.97 -24.67 -16.51
CA LEU A 247 -2.91 -25.68 -17.00
C LEU A 247 -2.52 -27.09 -16.54
N GLN A 248 -1.22 -27.41 -16.44
CA GLN A 248 -0.78 -28.74 -15.97
C GLN A 248 -1.23 -29.05 -14.53
N TRP A 249 -1.52 -28.03 -13.72
CA TRP A 249 -2.05 -28.19 -12.36
C TRP A 249 -3.56 -28.45 -12.31
N SER A 250 -4.29 -28.33 -13.43
CA SER A 250 -5.75 -28.52 -13.44
C SER A 250 -6.17 -29.96 -13.15
N ASP A 251 -5.28 -30.92 -13.38
CA ASP A 251 -5.60 -32.35 -13.23
C ASP A 251 -5.08 -32.93 -11.91
N VAL A 252 -4.46 -32.10 -11.06
CA VAL A 252 -3.88 -32.52 -9.79
C VAL A 252 -4.94 -32.47 -8.67
N PRO A 253 -5.18 -33.59 -7.95
CA PRO A 253 -6.14 -33.62 -6.86
C PRO A 253 -5.81 -32.62 -5.73
N GLY A 254 -6.82 -31.95 -5.20
CA GLY A 254 -6.70 -31.02 -4.07
C GLY A 254 -6.26 -29.60 -4.43
N VAL A 255 -6.14 -29.29 -5.73
CA VAL A 255 -5.80 -27.96 -6.22
C VAL A 255 -7.04 -27.06 -6.35
N ASP A 256 -6.88 -25.77 -6.04
CA ASP A 256 -7.92 -24.76 -6.23
C ASP A 256 -8.05 -24.39 -7.73
N HIS A 257 -9.06 -24.98 -8.38
CA HIS A 257 -9.32 -24.76 -9.80
C HIS A 257 -9.77 -23.33 -10.12
N ASP A 258 -10.52 -22.69 -9.21
CA ASP A 258 -11.01 -21.32 -9.42
C ASP A 258 -9.85 -20.33 -9.44
N ARG A 259 -8.86 -20.53 -8.54
CA ARG A 259 -7.64 -19.72 -8.51
C ARG A 259 -6.81 -19.88 -9.78
N ILE A 260 -6.65 -21.11 -10.27
CA ILE A 260 -5.94 -21.38 -11.54
C ILE A 260 -6.65 -20.70 -12.71
N HIS A 261 -7.97 -20.84 -12.79
CA HIS A 261 -8.75 -20.23 -13.87
C HIS A 261 -8.61 -18.70 -13.85
N ALA A 262 -8.74 -18.08 -12.68
CA ALA A 262 -8.58 -16.63 -12.50
C ALA A 262 -7.18 -16.15 -12.93
N LEU A 263 -6.13 -16.86 -12.51
CA LEU A 263 -4.75 -16.52 -12.90
C LEU A 263 -4.53 -16.65 -14.41
N ARG A 264 -5.02 -17.73 -15.04
CA ARG A 264 -4.90 -17.91 -16.50
C ARG A 264 -5.67 -16.83 -17.26
N GLN A 265 -6.87 -16.47 -16.81
CA GLN A 265 -7.65 -15.39 -17.41
C GLN A 265 -6.92 -14.04 -17.30
N ARG A 266 -6.30 -13.76 -16.14
CA ARG A 266 -5.47 -12.56 -15.95
C ARG A 266 -4.27 -12.54 -16.90
N LEU A 267 -3.54 -13.65 -17.05
CA LEU A 267 -2.42 -13.74 -18.01
C LEU A 267 -2.88 -13.50 -19.45
N LYS A 268 -4.03 -14.06 -19.83
CA LYS A 268 -4.63 -13.83 -21.17
C LYS A 268 -5.00 -12.36 -21.38
N GLN A 269 -5.57 -11.70 -20.38
CA GLN A 269 -5.88 -10.27 -20.44
C GLN A 269 -4.61 -9.42 -20.56
N LEU A 270 -3.58 -9.73 -19.77
CA LEU A 270 -2.29 -9.04 -19.86
C LEU A 270 -1.66 -9.22 -21.24
N ALA A 271 -1.67 -10.42 -21.81
CA ALA A 271 -1.18 -10.68 -23.17
C ALA A 271 -1.94 -9.86 -24.23
N ALA A 272 -3.27 -9.77 -24.13
CA ALA A 272 -4.07 -8.96 -25.05
C ALA A 272 -3.74 -7.45 -24.95
N VAL A 273 -3.65 -6.93 -23.72
CA VAL A 273 -3.26 -5.54 -23.47
C VAL A 273 -1.85 -5.28 -24.01
N LEU A 274 -0.89 -6.15 -23.71
CA LEU A 274 0.50 -6.04 -24.15
C LEU A 274 0.64 -6.06 -25.69
N MET A 275 -0.16 -6.90 -26.37
CA MET A 275 -0.18 -6.99 -27.82
C MET A 275 -0.74 -5.72 -28.47
N SER A 276 -1.81 -5.16 -27.90
CA SER A 276 -2.44 -3.92 -28.38
C SER A 276 -1.66 -2.63 -28.04
N ALA A 277 -0.69 -2.73 -27.11
CA ALA A 277 0.03 -1.57 -26.62
C ALA A 277 0.86 -0.88 -27.74
N PRO A 278 1.00 0.47 -27.70
CA PRO A 278 1.89 1.18 -28.59
C PRO A 278 3.34 0.72 -28.40
N ARG A 279 4.21 1.07 -29.35
CA ARG A 279 5.63 0.65 -29.30
C ARG A 279 6.23 1.05 -27.94
N MET A 280 6.85 0.08 -27.27
CA MET A 280 7.32 0.28 -25.90
C MET A 280 8.28 1.47 -25.80
N GLY A 281 8.05 2.31 -24.78
CA GLY A 281 8.82 3.53 -24.55
C GLY A 281 8.68 4.61 -25.62
N GLN A 282 7.80 4.48 -26.63
CA GLN A 282 7.64 5.49 -27.68
C GLN A 282 7.20 6.84 -27.11
N PHE A 283 6.18 6.83 -26.24
CA PHE A 283 5.67 8.04 -25.59
C PHE A 283 6.77 8.80 -24.84
N LEU A 284 7.64 8.08 -24.13
CA LEU A 284 8.77 8.66 -23.39
C LEU A 284 9.87 9.19 -24.31
N ARG A 285 10.11 8.52 -25.45
CA ARG A 285 11.11 8.96 -26.44
C ARG A 285 10.70 10.23 -27.18
N GLU A 286 9.40 10.44 -27.35
CA GLU A 286 8.84 11.63 -28.00
C GLU A 286 8.70 12.82 -27.03
N ASP A 287 8.87 12.59 -25.72
CA ASP A 287 8.81 13.65 -24.73
C ASP A 287 10.03 14.59 -24.81
N LYS A 288 9.74 15.90 -24.86
CA LYS A 288 10.77 16.93 -25.04
C LYS A 288 11.72 17.04 -23.85
N LEU A 289 11.20 16.94 -22.63
CA LEU A 289 12.02 17.08 -21.42
C LEU A 289 12.92 15.87 -21.27
N ILE A 290 12.38 14.66 -21.45
CA ILE A 290 13.18 13.42 -21.45
C ILE A 290 14.26 13.50 -22.52
N GLY A 291 13.92 13.94 -23.74
CA GLY A 291 14.88 14.10 -24.83
C GLY A 291 16.03 15.05 -24.51
N MET A 292 15.72 16.23 -23.93
CA MET A 292 16.75 17.21 -23.52
C MET A 292 17.68 16.66 -22.43
N VAL A 293 17.12 15.97 -21.43
CA VAL A 293 17.91 15.37 -20.35
C VAL A 293 18.76 14.21 -20.88
N ARG A 294 18.19 13.32 -21.71
CA ARG A 294 18.89 12.17 -22.33
C ARG A 294 20.14 12.59 -23.09
N GLN A 295 20.10 13.70 -23.84
CA GLN A 295 21.25 14.20 -24.61
C GLN A 295 22.43 14.62 -23.72
N ARG A 296 22.17 14.95 -22.45
CA ARG A 296 23.17 15.49 -21.52
C ARG A 296 23.62 14.50 -20.45
N LEU A 297 22.81 13.46 -20.17
CA LEU A 297 23.09 12.45 -19.13
C LEU A 297 24.40 11.68 -19.33
N SER A 298 24.88 11.57 -20.57
CA SER A 298 26.17 10.91 -20.88
C SER A 298 27.39 11.77 -20.53
N ILE A 299 27.20 13.07 -20.32
CA ILE A 299 28.27 14.01 -19.98
C ILE A 299 28.36 14.09 -18.45
N PRO A 300 29.50 13.75 -17.83
CA PRO A 300 29.69 13.93 -16.39
C PRO A 300 29.44 15.39 -15.99
N GLY A 301 28.49 15.61 -15.08
CA GLY A 301 28.09 16.96 -14.66
C GLY A 301 27.31 17.77 -15.70
N GLY A 302 26.95 17.21 -16.86
CA GLY A 302 26.31 17.94 -17.95
C GLY A 302 24.81 18.21 -17.78
N CYS A 303 24.22 17.82 -16.64
CA CYS A 303 22.82 18.08 -16.31
C CYS A 303 22.68 19.11 -15.18
N CYS A 304 23.63 20.03 -15.03
CA CYS A 304 23.48 21.14 -14.09
C CYS A 304 22.34 22.07 -14.51
N SER A 305 21.90 22.91 -13.56
CA SER A 305 20.77 23.84 -13.76
C SER A 305 20.95 24.77 -14.96
N PHE A 306 22.19 25.15 -15.30
CA PHE A 306 22.49 26.01 -16.45
C PHE A 306 22.64 25.24 -17.77
N ASP A 307 22.94 23.94 -17.73
CA ASP A 307 23.08 23.10 -18.92
C ASP A 307 21.73 22.63 -19.46
N VAL A 308 20.78 22.40 -18.54
CA VAL A 308 19.39 22.02 -18.87
C VAL A 308 18.41 22.97 -18.16
N PRO A 309 18.29 24.24 -18.62
CA PRO A 309 17.42 25.23 -17.98
C PRO A 309 15.95 24.79 -17.91
N THR A 310 15.48 24.03 -18.91
CA THR A 310 14.12 23.48 -18.92
C THR A 310 13.86 22.52 -17.76
N LEU A 311 14.84 21.67 -17.41
CA LEU A 311 14.75 20.78 -16.26
C LEU A 311 14.74 21.60 -14.96
N HIS A 312 15.61 22.61 -14.86
CA HIS A 312 15.63 23.50 -13.70
C HIS A 312 14.26 24.18 -13.50
N LEU A 313 13.67 24.74 -14.56
CA LEU A 313 12.34 25.35 -14.50
C LEU A 313 11.25 24.33 -14.14
N TRP A 314 11.30 23.13 -14.71
CA TRP A 314 10.36 22.05 -14.40
C TRP A 314 10.41 21.66 -12.92
N LEU A 315 11.60 21.56 -12.32
CA LEU A 315 11.76 21.23 -10.89
C LEU A 315 11.13 22.26 -9.95
N HIS A 316 11.07 23.53 -10.37
CA HIS A 316 10.46 24.63 -9.63
C HIS A 316 8.94 24.77 -9.88
N GLN A 317 8.34 23.89 -10.68
CA GLN A 317 6.88 23.85 -10.83
C GLN A 317 6.21 23.29 -9.56
N PRO A 318 4.92 23.62 -9.34
CA PRO A 318 4.13 23.03 -8.26
C PRO A 318 4.21 21.50 -8.28
N GLN A 319 4.40 20.89 -7.12
CA GLN A 319 4.55 19.43 -6.96
C GLN A 319 3.43 18.64 -7.65
N ALA A 320 2.18 19.10 -7.54
CA ALA A 320 1.04 18.45 -8.17
C ALA A 320 1.17 18.38 -9.71
N GLN A 321 1.73 19.42 -10.35
CA GLN A 321 1.95 19.42 -11.80
C GLN A 321 3.08 18.47 -12.20
N LYS A 322 4.19 18.46 -11.43
CA LYS A 322 5.29 17.51 -11.65
C LYS A 322 4.79 16.07 -11.54
N GLN A 323 4.04 15.76 -10.48
CA GLN A 323 3.52 14.41 -10.24
C GLN A 323 2.58 13.97 -11.36
N GLN A 324 1.68 14.83 -11.83
CA GLN A 324 0.77 14.50 -12.94
C GLN A 324 1.53 14.14 -14.24
N VAL A 325 2.62 14.84 -14.54
CA VAL A 325 3.48 14.52 -15.69
C VAL A 325 4.19 13.18 -15.49
N ILE A 326 4.76 12.94 -14.30
CA ILE A 326 5.42 11.67 -13.96
C ILE A 326 4.45 10.50 -14.05
N ASP A 327 3.24 10.64 -13.52
CA ASP A 327 2.20 9.61 -13.56
C ASP A 327 1.83 9.28 -15.00
N THR A 328 1.77 10.28 -15.88
CA THR A 328 1.52 10.08 -17.32
C THR A 328 2.66 9.27 -17.97
N TRP A 329 3.91 9.60 -17.67
CA TRP A 329 5.07 8.83 -18.15
C TRP A 329 5.05 7.38 -17.64
N LEU A 330 4.84 7.17 -16.35
CA LEU A 330 4.81 5.83 -15.74
C LEU A 330 3.61 5.00 -16.22
N HIS A 331 2.45 5.64 -16.42
CA HIS A 331 1.26 4.96 -16.93
C HIS A 331 1.48 4.42 -18.35
N SER A 332 2.27 5.11 -19.18
CA SER A 332 2.62 4.63 -20.53
C SER A 332 3.39 3.29 -20.52
N LEU A 333 4.05 2.97 -19.41
CA LEU A 333 4.80 1.72 -19.21
C LEU A 333 3.97 0.62 -18.55
N SER A 334 2.71 0.90 -18.16
CA SER A 334 1.89 -0.05 -17.41
C SER A 334 1.66 -1.40 -18.11
N PRO A 335 1.49 -1.51 -19.46
CA PRO A 335 1.35 -2.82 -20.10
C PRO A 335 2.59 -3.71 -19.92
N LEU A 336 3.78 -3.12 -20.00
CA LEU A 336 5.05 -3.80 -19.78
C LEU A 336 5.19 -4.18 -18.32
N LYS A 337 5.02 -3.21 -17.41
CA LYS A 337 5.20 -3.41 -15.96
C LYS A 337 4.27 -4.52 -15.44
N ASN A 338 2.97 -4.43 -15.73
CA ASN A 338 1.99 -5.38 -15.20
C ASN A 338 2.22 -6.80 -15.71
N SER A 339 2.64 -6.94 -16.98
CA SER A 339 2.97 -8.23 -17.59
C SER A 339 4.23 -8.84 -16.98
N LEU A 340 5.29 -8.02 -16.82
CA LEU A 340 6.56 -8.44 -16.25
C LEU A 340 6.41 -8.82 -14.77
N ASP A 341 5.70 -8.00 -13.99
CA ASP A 341 5.44 -8.28 -12.57
C ASP A 341 4.72 -9.61 -12.39
N GLN A 342 3.68 -9.87 -13.20
CA GLN A 342 2.92 -11.11 -13.09
C GLN A 342 3.75 -12.34 -13.47
N VAL A 343 4.58 -12.25 -14.51
CA VAL A 343 5.48 -13.32 -14.92
C VAL A 343 6.53 -13.60 -13.82
N LEU A 344 7.19 -12.56 -13.33
CA LEU A 344 8.22 -12.71 -12.30
C LEU A 344 7.64 -13.19 -10.96
N GLU A 345 6.41 -12.82 -10.63
CA GLU A 345 5.70 -13.37 -9.47
C GLU A 345 5.49 -14.88 -9.60
N LEU A 346 4.99 -15.35 -10.76
CA LEU A 346 4.75 -16.78 -11.00
C LEU A 346 6.06 -17.59 -11.02
N ILE A 347 7.10 -17.07 -11.68
CA ILE A 347 8.44 -17.69 -11.66
C ILE A 347 8.97 -17.77 -10.22
N ARG A 348 8.87 -16.70 -9.42
CA ARG A 348 9.36 -16.77 -8.04
C ARG A 348 8.61 -17.79 -7.18
N HIS A 349 7.34 -18.09 -7.49
CA HIS A 349 6.54 -19.07 -6.77
C HIS A 349 6.68 -20.51 -7.30
N SER A 350 7.26 -20.75 -8.49
CA SER A 350 7.50 -22.12 -8.98
C SER A 350 8.62 -22.83 -8.21
N GLY A 351 9.63 -22.09 -7.75
CA GLY A 351 10.75 -22.63 -6.97
C GLY A 351 10.44 -22.72 -5.48
N THR A 352 10.81 -23.85 -4.87
CA THR A 352 10.79 -24.04 -3.41
C THR A 352 12.20 -23.94 -2.84
N PHE A 353 12.35 -23.24 -1.72
CA PHE A 353 13.64 -23.18 -1.02
C PHE A 353 13.97 -24.53 -0.40
N ARG A 354 15.19 -24.99 -0.64
CA ARG A 354 15.76 -26.21 -0.08
C ARG A 354 17.06 -25.86 0.61
N ALA A 355 17.26 -26.41 1.81
CA ALA A 355 18.51 -26.30 2.52
C ALA A 355 19.63 -26.97 1.71
N GLN A 356 20.73 -26.26 1.54
CA GLN A 356 21.94 -26.71 0.86
C GLN A 356 23.15 -26.41 1.73
N THR A 357 24.26 -27.09 1.42
CA THR A 357 25.53 -26.85 2.10
C THR A 357 26.63 -26.74 1.05
N SER A 358 27.38 -25.63 1.09
CA SER A 358 28.60 -25.49 0.30
C SER A 358 29.80 -25.98 1.09
N LEU A 359 30.78 -26.55 0.38
CA LEU A 359 32.04 -27.02 0.96
C LEU A 359 33.16 -26.07 0.51
N ASN A 360 33.88 -25.50 1.48
CA ASN A 360 34.93 -24.51 1.25
C ASN A 360 34.47 -23.35 0.35
N GLY A 361 33.23 -22.89 0.55
CA GLY A 361 32.65 -21.80 -0.23
C GLY A 361 32.30 -22.16 -1.67
N PHE A 362 32.25 -23.43 -2.04
CA PHE A 362 31.90 -23.86 -3.39
C PHE A 362 30.69 -24.78 -3.40
N PHE A 363 29.77 -24.52 -4.33
CA PHE A 363 28.60 -25.32 -4.60
C PHE A 363 28.35 -25.40 -6.11
N GLN A 364 27.84 -26.53 -6.61
CA GLN A 364 27.48 -26.68 -8.02
C GLN A 364 26.24 -27.57 -8.14
N ASP A 365 25.36 -27.25 -9.09
CA ASP A 365 24.17 -28.05 -9.39
C ASP A 365 23.69 -27.80 -10.83
N ASN A 366 22.62 -28.49 -11.22
CA ASN A 366 21.94 -28.33 -12.50
C ASN A 366 20.59 -27.61 -12.32
N ALA A 367 20.37 -26.58 -13.12
CA ALA A 367 19.12 -25.84 -13.23
C ALA A 367 18.38 -26.29 -14.50
N VAL A 368 17.72 -27.45 -14.46
CA VAL A 368 16.91 -27.94 -15.59
C VAL A 368 15.60 -27.16 -15.63
N ASP A 369 15.30 -26.54 -16.77
CA ASP A 369 14.09 -25.75 -17.04
C ASP A 369 13.82 -24.56 -16.09
N ALA A 370 14.85 -24.12 -15.36
CA ALA A 370 14.78 -22.97 -14.46
C ALA A 370 15.37 -21.71 -15.13
N ASP A 371 14.70 -20.59 -14.90
CA ASP A 371 15.04 -19.29 -15.46
C ASP A 371 15.68 -18.38 -14.40
N LEU A 372 15.45 -18.67 -13.12
CA LEU A 372 15.92 -17.86 -12.00
C LEU A 372 16.45 -18.74 -10.86
N ILE A 373 17.59 -18.36 -10.30
CA ILE A 373 18.11 -18.92 -9.05
C ILE A 373 17.87 -17.90 -7.94
N ARG A 374 17.26 -18.35 -6.84
CA ARG A 374 17.06 -17.56 -5.63
C ARG A 374 17.86 -18.18 -4.49
N LEU A 375 18.65 -17.35 -3.82
CA LEU A 375 19.54 -17.74 -2.73
C LEU A 375 19.17 -16.98 -1.47
N GLN A 376 19.10 -17.67 -0.34
CA GLN A 376 19.06 -17.03 0.98
C GLN A 376 20.32 -17.37 1.75
N LEU A 377 20.98 -16.34 2.26
CA LEU A 377 22.22 -16.43 3.00
C LEU A 377 22.11 -15.58 4.25
N ALA A 378 22.53 -16.12 5.38
CA ALA A 378 22.53 -15.38 6.64
C ALA A 378 23.53 -14.23 6.58
N ILE A 379 23.08 -13.03 6.98
CA ILE A 379 23.90 -11.80 6.92
C ILE A 379 25.14 -11.87 7.82
N GLU A 380 25.07 -12.68 8.88
CA GLU A 380 26.17 -12.93 9.83
C GLU A 380 27.42 -13.53 9.18
N HIS A 381 27.27 -14.24 8.06
CA HIS A 381 28.43 -14.78 7.34
C HIS A 381 29.24 -13.72 6.61
N GLN A 382 28.67 -12.53 6.34
CA GLN A 382 29.31 -11.46 5.56
C GLN A 382 29.91 -11.94 4.24
N LEU A 383 29.23 -12.89 3.58
CA LEU A 383 29.62 -13.41 2.26
C LEU A 383 28.59 -12.99 1.22
N TYR A 384 29.00 -13.02 -0.05
CA TYR A 384 28.09 -12.91 -1.19
C TYR A 384 28.37 -14.01 -2.22
N PRO A 385 27.35 -14.46 -2.97
CA PRO A 385 27.51 -15.48 -4.00
C PRO A 385 28.02 -14.86 -5.31
N GLN A 386 29.09 -15.42 -5.85
CA GLN A 386 29.50 -15.27 -7.25
C GLN A 386 29.03 -16.48 -8.05
N VAL A 387 28.07 -16.26 -8.95
CA VAL A 387 27.46 -17.34 -9.74
C VAL A 387 28.04 -17.36 -11.15
N SER A 388 28.44 -18.54 -11.63
CA SER A 388 28.81 -18.79 -13.02
C SER A 388 27.92 -19.88 -13.62
N GLY A 389 27.66 -19.81 -14.93
CA GLY A 389 26.77 -20.74 -15.63
C GLY A 389 27.40 -21.28 -16.91
N HIS A 390 27.14 -22.56 -17.20
CA HIS A 390 27.49 -23.19 -18.47
C HIS A 390 26.41 -24.21 -18.86
N LYS A 391 25.69 -23.91 -19.94
CA LYS A 391 24.48 -24.66 -20.36
C LYS A 391 23.45 -24.66 -19.23
N SER A 392 22.96 -25.83 -18.81
CA SER A 392 22.03 -25.99 -17.68
C SER A 392 22.73 -26.11 -16.32
N ARG A 393 24.07 -26.00 -16.25
CA ARG A 393 24.83 -26.13 -15.00
C ARG A 393 25.18 -24.76 -14.46
N PHE A 394 25.18 -24.63 -13.14
CA PHE A 394 25.70 -23.44 -12.47
C PHE A 394 26.65 -23.84 -11.33
N ALA A 395 27.57 -22.93 -11.05
CA ALA A 395 28.48 -23.02 -9.92
C ALA A 395 28.39 -21.72 -9.11
N ILE A 396 28.41 -21.86 -7.79
CA ILE A 396 28.35 -20.77 -6.83
C ILE A 396 29.64 -20.80 -6.04
N ARG A 397 30.36 -19.67 -6.07
CA ARG A 397 31.50 -19.40 -5.21
C ARG A 397 31.14 -18.32 -4.21
N PHE A 398 31.19 -18.63 -2.93
CA PHE A 398 30.97 -17.66 -1.87
C PHE A 398 32.25 -16.90 -1.59
N LEU A 399 32.17 -15.57 -1.61
CA LEU A 399 33.29 -14.66 -1.40
C LEU A 399 32.98 -13.75 -0.22
N PRO A 400 33.97 -13.39 0.61
CA PRO A 400 33.75 -12.45 1.70
C PRO A 400 33.55 -11.02 1.19
N LEU A 401 32.74 -10.25 1.92
CA LEU A 401 32.58 -8.81 1.67
C LEU A 401 33.87 -8.05 1.95
N ASP A 402 34.58 -8.41 3.02
CA ASP A 402 35.94 -7.97 3.29
C ASP A 402 36.93 -8.97 2.67
N SER A 403 37.52 -8.59 1.54
CA SER A 403 38.48 -9.45 0.82
C SER A 403 39.80 -9.69 1.56
N GLU A 404 40.15 -8.83 2.53
CA GLU A 404 41.41 -8.93 3.28
C GLU A 404 41.25 -9.76 4.55
N ASN A 405 40.17 -9.56 5.30
CA ASN A 405 39.99 -10.18 6.62
C ASN A 405 38.82 -11.18 6.69
N GLY A 406 37.95 -11.20 5.70
CA GLY A 406 36.77 -12.06 5.71
C GLY A 406 37.12 -13.54 5.50
N GLN A 407 36.45 -14.40 6.24
CA GLN A 407 36.67 -15.84 6.19
C GLN A 407 35.45 -16.55 5.62
N VAL A 408 35.71 -17.51 4.71
CA VAL A 408 34.67 -18.40 4.20
C VAL A 408 34.69 -19.68 5.03
N PRO A 409 33.60 -20.05 5.72
CA PRO A 409 33.59 -21.25 6.54
C PRO A 409 33.70 -22.50 5.65
N ALA A 410 34.32 -23.55 6.20
CA ALA A 410 34.47 -24.82 5.50
C ALA A 410 33.12 -25.46 5.14
N HIS A 411 32.11 -25.25 5.98
CA HIS A 411 30.73 -25.63 5.73
C HIS A 411 29.85 -24.39 5.85
N LEU A 412 29.20 -24.02 4.75
CA LEU A 412 28.26 -22.90 4.73
C LEU A 412 26.87 -23.43 4.40
N SER A 413 25.94 -23.29 5.34
CA SER A 413 24.53 -23.62 5.11
C SER A 413 23.81 -22.43 4.49
N PHE A 414 22.96 -22.69 3.49
CA PHE A 414 22.19 -21.68 2.80
C PHE A 414 20.92 -22.30 2.21
N GLU A 415 19.95 -21.49 1.78
CA GLU A 415 18.79 -22.00 1.05
C GLU A 415 18.84 -21.62 -0.42
N LEU A 416 18.40 -22.56 -1.26
CA LEU A 416 18.42 -22.43 -2.71
C LEU A 416 17.06 -22.82 -3.29
N ALA A 417 16.52 -21.99 -4.19
CA ALA A 417 15.39 -22.32 -5.04
C ALA A 417 15.74 -22.10 -6.52
N CYS A 418 15.58 -23.14 -7.32
CA CYS A 418 15.63 -23.05 -8.79
C CYS A 418 14.19 -22.88 -9.29
N CYS A 419 13.93 -21.76 -9.98
CA CYS A 419 12.59 -21.26 -10.30
C CYS A 419 12.28 -21.35 -11.79
#